data_AF-A0A7K5LZZ7-F1
#
_entry.id   AF-A0A7K5LZZ7-F1
#
_cell.length_a   1.000
_cell.length_b   1.000
_cell.length_c   1.000
_cell.angle_alpha   90.00
_cell.angle_beta   90.00
_cell.angle_gamma   90.00
#
_symmetry.space_group_name_H-M   'P 1'
#
loop_
_entity.id
_entity.type
_entity.pdbx_description
1 polymer ?
#
loop_
_entity_poly.entity_id
_entity_poly.type
_entity_poly.pdbx_seq_one_letter_code
_entity_poly.pdbx_strand_id
1 'polypeptide(L)'
;AGLCLNCWSLQELVSRDAGNYLILVEKILAKTKEVQERCDYDLVTPLALLFYSAVLYAPHLPPGSELLLKAARVYHGFLTWPVPYCDTSRELL
;
A
#
# COMPACT_ATOMS: atom_id res chain seq x y z
N ALA A 1 -13.93 -17.77 -3.46
CA ALA A 1 -14.94 -16.96 -4.20
C ALA A 1 -14.36 -15.56 -4.38
N GLY A 2 -14.06 -15.18 -5.63
CA GLY A 2 -13.38 -13.92 -5.96
C GLY A 2 -14.36 -12.76 -5.88
N LEU A 3 -14.11 -11.83 -4.97
CA LEU A 3 -14.83 -10.56 -4.88
C LEU A 3 -14.31 -9.62 -5.98
N CYS A 4 -14.84 -9.75 -7.19
CA CYS A 4 -14.71 -8.71 -8.22
C CYS A 4 -15.62 -7.54 -7.85
N LEU A 5 -15.20 -6.76 -6.84
CA LEU A 5 -15.81 -5.48 -6.54
C LEU A 5 -15.27 -4.44 -7.53
N ASN A 6 -16.16 -3.64 -8.12
CA ASN A 6 -15.72 -2.47 -8.88
C ASN A 6 -15.12 -1.41 -7.94
N CYS A 7 -14.32 -0.49 -8.48
CA CYS A 7 -13.62 0.54 -7.70
C CYS A 7 -14.56 1.39 -6.84
N TRP A 8 -15.78 1.64 -7.33
CA TRP A 8 -16.79 2.46 -6.65
C TRP A 8 -17.36 1.74 -5.41
N SER A 9 -17.72 0.46 -5.55
CA SER A 9 -18.18 -0.37 -4.43
C SER A 9 -17.10 -0.58 -3.36
N LEU A 10 -15.83 -0.67 -3.78
CA LEU A 10 -14.69 -0.71 -2.88
C LEU A 10 -14.52 0.62 -2.14
N GLN A 11 -14.59 1.74 -2.85
CA GLN A 11 -14.50 3.07 -2.25
C GLN A 11 -15.62 3.30 -1.24
N GLU A 12 -16.86 2.96 -1.58
CA GLU A 12 -18.00 3.03 -0.67
C GLU A 12 -17.81 2.15 0.57
N LEU A 13 -17.31 0.92 0.40
CA LEU A 13 -17.04 0.02 1.52
C LEU A 13 -15.99 0.60 2.46
N VAL A 14 -14.89 1.12 1.90
CA VAL A 14 -13.78 1.65 2.68
C VAL A 14 -14.16 2.97 3.35
N SER A 15 -15.02 3.78 2.73
CA SER A 15 -15.47 5.07 3.29
C SER A 15 -16.45 4.95 4.46
N ARG A 16 -17.10 3.78 4.64
CA ARG A 16 -18.10 3.56 5.71
C ARG A 16 -17.50 3.47 7.11
N ASP A 17 -16.25 3.07 7.23
CA ASP A 17 -15.54 2.94 8.50
C ASP A 17 -14.09 3.36 8.31
N ALA A 18 -13.64 4.31 9.12
CA ALA A 18 -12.24 4.74 9.21
C ALA A 18 -11.24 3.58 9.30
N GLY A 19 -11.59 2.52 10.03
CA GLY A 19 -10.77 1.32 10.18
C GLY A 19 -10.57 0.54 8.88
N ASN A 20 -11.48 0.67 7.91
CA ASN A 20 -11.35 -0.02 6.63
C ASN A 20 -10.17 0.48 5.80
N TYR A 21 -9.80 1.76 5.93
CA TYR A 21 -8.60 2.30 5.30
C TYR A 21 -7.33 1.67 5.88
N LEU A 22 -7.28 1.46 7.20
CA LEU A 22 -6.14 0.79 7.83
C LEU A 22 -6.00 -0.66 7.35
N ILE A 23 -7.12 -1.39 7.27
CA ILE A 23 -7.15 -2.75 6.72
C ILE A 23 -6.71 -2.75 5.25
N LEU A 24 -7.15 -1.76 4.46
CA LEU A 24 -6.75 -1.60 3.07
C LEU A 24 -5.24 -1.38 2.96
N VAL A 25 -4.67 -0.48 3.76
CA VAL A 25 -3.22 -0.23 3.82
C VAL A 25 -2.47 -1.51 4.19
N GLU A 26 -2.92 -2.27 5.18
CA GLU A 26 -2.29 -3.55 5.55
C GLU A 26 -2.28 -4.55 4.41
N LYS A 27 -3.38 -4.66 3.66
CA LYS A 27 -3.48 -5.54 2.48
C LYS A 27 -2.56 -5.08 1.36
N ILE A 28 -2.48 -3.78 1.11
CA ILE A 28 -1.55 -3.21 0.12
C ILE A 28 -0.11 -3.52 0.51
N LEU A 29 0.27 -3.34 1.77
CA LEU A 29 1.62 -3.64 2.26
C LEU A 29 1.95 -5.13 2.16
N ALA A 30 1.00 -6.01 2.49
CA ALA A 30 1.16 -7.46 2.30
C ALA A 30 1.40 -7.79 0.82
N LYS A 31 0.58 -7.23 -0.08
CA LYS A 31 0.72 -7.46 -1.52
C LYS A 31 2.02 -6.90 -2.09
N THR A 32 2.43 -5.74 -1.61
CA THR A 32 3.68 -5.08 -2.01
C THR A 32 4.89 -5.92 -1.60
N LYS A 33 4.85 -6.55 -0.42
CA LYS A 33 5.89 -7.49 0.01
C LYS A 33 5.93 -8.75 -0.87
N GLU A 34 4.79 -9.33 -1.23
CA GLU A 34 4.75 -10.45 -2.18
C GLU A 34 5.35 -10.09 -3.54
N VAL A 35 5.04 -8.89 -4.04
CA VAL A 35 5.60 -8.35 -5.30
C VAL A 35 7.11 -8.20 -5.21
N GLN A 36 7.61 -7.72 -4.08
CA GLN A 36 9.04 -7.63 -3.81
C GLN A 36 9.71 -9.01 -3.83
N GLU A 37 9.13 -10.00 -3.14
CA GLU A 37 9.66 -11.36 -3.07
C GLU A 37 9.66 -12.08 -4.43
N ARG A 38 8.73 -11.72 -5.32
CA ARG A 38 8.60 -12.28 -6.67
C ARG A 38 9.31 -11.49 -7.77
N CYS A 39 9.89 -10.34 -7.44
CA CYS A 39 10.46 -9.41 -8.41
C CYS A 39 9.45 -8.99 -9.49
N ASP A 40 8.19 -8.73 -9.11
CA ASP A 40 7.11 -8.37 -10.05
C ASP A 40 7.09 -6.85 -10.29
N TYR A 41 7.94 -6.41 -11.21
CA TYR A 41 8.17 -4.99 -11.51
C TYR A 41 6.93 -4.23 -11.96
N ASP A 42 6.00 -4.88 -12.67
CA ASP A 42 4.82 -4.23 -13.26
C ASP A 42 3.85 -3.70 -12.20
N LEU A 43 3.87 -4.28 -11.00
CA LEU A 43 2.95 -3.94 -9.92
C LEU A 43 3.53 -2.93 -8.92
N VAL A 44 4.82 -2.58 -8.99
CA VAL A 44 5.47 -1.68 -8.02
C VAL A 44 4.80 -0.31 -8.01
N THR A 45 4.73 0.36 -9.16
CA THR A 45 4.15 1.71 -9.27
C THR A 45 2.65 1.74 -8.95
N PRO A 46 1.81 0.83 -9.47
CA PRO A 46 0.39 0.77 -9.09
C PRO A 46 0.17 0.59 -7.57
N LEU A 47 0.96 -0.27 -6.91
CA LEU A 47 0.84 -0.50 -5.47
C LEU A 47 1.32 0.69 -4.64
N ALA A 48 2.38 1.36 -5.07
CA ALA A 48 2.86 2.61 -4.47
C ALA A 48 1.81 3.71 -4.50
N LEU A 49 1.17 3.94 -5.66
CA LEU A 49 0.08 4.92 -5.80
C LEU A 49 -1.15 4.55 -4.96
N LEU A 50 -1.49 3.26 -4.93
CA LEU A 50 -2.61 2.77 -4.13
C LEU A 50 -2.33 2.93 -2.62
N PHE A 51 -1.11 2.68 -2.17
CA PHE A 51 -0.70 2.94 -0.79
C PHE A 51 -0.80 4.42 -0.44
N TYR A 52 -0.22 5.30 -1.27
CA TYR A 52 -0.25 6.74 -1.07
C TYR A 52 -1.68 7.26 -0.93
N SER A 53 -2.56 6.88 -1.87
CA SER A 53 -3.98 7.24 -1.80
C SER A 53 -4.65 6.70 -0.53
N ALA A 54 -4.46 5.43 -0.18
CA ALA A 54 -5.08 4.83 1.00
C ALA A 54 -4.65 5.51 2.31
N VAL A 55 -3.38 5.91 2.42
CA VAL A 55 -2.86 6.67 3.57
C VAL A 55 -3.44 8.08 3.62
N LEU A 56 -3.54 8.79 2.48
CA LEU A 56 -4.15 10.12 2.43
C LEU A 56 -5.62 10.14 2.88
N TYR A 57 -6.36 9.07 2.57
CA TYR A 57 -7.77 8.96 2.98
C TYR A 57 -7.95 8.32 4.36
N ALA A 58 -6.90 7.80 4.99
CA ALA A 58 -6.99 7.26 6.34
C ALA A 58 -7.17 8.42 7.36
N PRO A 59 -8.30 8.49 8.09
CA PRO A 59 -8.63 9.68 8.88
C PRO A 59 -7.76 9.84 10.13
N HIS A 60 -7.21 8.76 10.67
CA HIS A 60 -6.21 8.77 11.74
C HIS A 60 -5.47 7.44 11.81
N LEU A 61 -4.17 7.48 12.10
CA LEU A 61 -3.40 6.30 12.47
C LEU A 61 -3.49 6.10 13.99
N PRO A 62 -3.86 4.91 14.49
CA PRO A 62 -3.94 4.66 15.92
C PRO A 62 -2.60 4.90 16.62
N PRO A 63 -2.58 5.50 17.82
CA PRO A 63 -1.37 5.62 18.61
C PRO A 63 -0.74 4.24 18.85
N GLY A 64 0.58 4.13 18.65
CA GLY A 64 1.30 2.86 18.78
C GLY A 64 1.12 1.89 17.60
N SER A 65 0.43 2.29 16.53
CA SER A 65 0.35 1.49 15.31
C SER A 65 1.72 1.34 14.67
N GLU A 66 2.13 0.10 14.39
CA GLU A 66 3.36 -0.21 13.65
C GLU A 66 3.18 -0.10 12.12
N LEU A 67 2.02 0.37 11.63
CA LEU A 67 1.69 0.35 10.21
C LEU A 67 2.68 1.15 9.35
N LEU A 68 3.04 2.36 9.79
CA LEU A 68 4.04 3.19 9.10
C LEU A 68 5.45 2.58 9.19
N LEU A 69 5.81 1.98 10.32
CA LEU A 69 7.09 1.30 10.47
C LEU A 69 7.19 0.08 9.53
N LYS A 70 6.10 -0.67 9.39
CA LYS A 70 5.98 -1.77 8.44
C LYS A 70 6.06 -1.25 6.99
N ALA A 71 5.39 -0.15 6.67
CA ALA A 71 5.47 0.48 5.36
C ALA A 71 6.92 0.89 5.03
N ALA A 72 7.60 1.57 5.95
CA ALA A 72 8.98 1.99 5.78
C ALA A 72 9.90 0.79 5.48
N ARG A 73 9.77 -0.31 6.24
CA ARG A 73 10.55 -1.54 6.00
C ARG A 73 10.30 -2.13 4.60
N VAL A 74 9.06 -2.17 4.15
CA VAL A 74 8.71 -2.71 2.82
C VAL A 74 9.28 -1.83 1.70
N TYR A 75 9.04 -0.52 1.76
CA TYR A 75 9.50 0.43 0.74
C TYR A 75 11.02 0.60 0.70
N HIS A 76 11.70 0.54 1.86
CA HIS A 76 13.17 0.50 1.89
C HIS A 76 13.75 -0.69 1.10
N GLY A 77 13.07 -1.83 1.07
CA GLY A 77 13.55 -2.98 0.31
C GLY A 77 13.60 -2.76 -1.20
N PHE A 78 12.81 -1.83 -1.74
CA PHE A 78 12.87 -1.44 -3.15
C PHE A 78 13.96 -0.42 -3.45
N LEU A 79 14.58 0.22 -2.46
CA LEU A 79 15.69 1.15 -2.69
C LEU A 79 16.93 0.46 -3.28
N THR A 80 17.00 -0.87 -3.19
CA THR A 80 18.07 -1.69 -3.79
C THR A 80 17.75 -2.12 -5.23
N TRP A 81 16.54 -1.86 -5.72
CA TRP A 81 16.11 -2.21 -7.07
C TRP A 81 16.67 -1.24 -8.11
N PRO A 82 16.76 -1.65 -9.39
CA PRO A 82 17.19 -0.75 -10.45
C PRO A 82 16.19 0.39 -10.67
N VAL A 83 16.68 1.49 -11.26
CA VAL A 83 15.83 2.57 -11.79
C VAL A 83 14.89 2.00 -12.87
N PRO A 84 13.61 2.42 -12.92
CA PRO A 84 12.98 3.49 -12.13
C PRO A 84 12.31 3.02 -10.82
N TYR A 85 12.38 1.74 -10.47
CA TYR A 85 11.58 1.16 -9.40
C TYR A 85 11.98 1.64 -8.00
N CYS A 86 13.26 1.93 -7.80
CA CYS A 86 13.74 2.52 -6.55
C CYS A 86 13.33 3.98 -6.37
N ASP A 87 13.12 4.73 -7.46
CA ASP A 87 12.73 6.15 -7.40
C ASP A 87 11.33 6.30 -6.81
N THR A 88 10.37 5.45 -7.22
CA THR A 88 9.02 5.41 -6.64
C THR A 88 9.05 5.26 -5.12
N SER A 89 9.94 4.41 -4.61
CA SER A 89 10.06 4.19 -3.16
C SER A 89 10.79 5.32 -2.46
N ARG A 90 11.71 6.01 -3.16
CA ARG A 90 12.39 7.21 -2.66
C ARG A 90 11.43 8.40 -2.56
N GLU A 91 10.47 8.54 -3.48
CA GLU A 91 9.46 9.59 -3.43
C GLU A 91 8.43 9.38 -2.31
N LEU A 92 8.19 8.12 -1.92
CA LEU A 92 7.25 7.76 -0.85
C LEU A 92 7.79 7.90 0.58
N LEU A 93 9.13 7.89 0.76
CA LEU A 93 9.82 7.89 2.05
C LEU A 93 10.33 9.29 2.42
#